data_AF-A0A966VAC1-F1
#
_entry.id   AF-A0A966VAC1-F1
#
_cell.length_a   1.000
_cell.length_b   1.000
_cell.length_c   1.000
_cell.angle_alpha   90.00
_cell.angle_beta   90.00
_cell.angle_gamma   90.00
#
_symmetry.space_group_name_H-M   'P 1'
#
loop_
_entity.id
_entity.type
_entity.pdbx_description
1 polymer ?
#
loop_
_entity_poly.entity_id
_entity_poly.type
_entity_poly.pdbx_seq_one_letter_code
_entity_poly.pdbx_strand_id
1 'polypeptide(L)'
;MRKKIEVLAEEQRLFDQLWYARHMTMEMPEHVPDDIVKQAEAKARQVEKEYSQEHLDGIQHDEYEVGVLHGKLMALRWILGMDWDEDGILDS
;
A
#
# COMPACT_ATOMS: atom_id res chain seq x y z
N MET A 1 -13.43 5.62 -21.33
CA MET A 1 -12.11 5.74 -20.67
C MET A 1 -12.36 6.27 -19.26
N ARG A 2 -11.81 5.67 -18.20
CA ARG A 2 -11.97 6.21 -16.83
C ARG A 2 -11.28 7.58 -16.73
N LYS A 3 -11.73 8.44 -15.81
CA LYS A 3 -11.08 9.75 -15.61
C LYS A 3 -9.76 9.55 -14.88
N LYS A 4 -8.74 10.35 -15.20
CA LYS A 4 -7.42 10.29 -14.51
C LYS A 4 -7.54 10.36 -12.99
N ILE A 5 -8.44 11.19 -12.48
CA ILE A 5 -8.67 11.33 -11.03
C ILE A 5 -9.20 10.05 -10.37
N GLU A 6 -10.02 9.27 -11.08
CA GLU A 6 -10.54 8.00 -10.61
C GLU A 6 -9.43 6.94 -10.58
N VAL A 7 -8.52 6.98 -11.56
CA VAL A 7 -7.35 6.09 -11.60
C VAL A 7 -6.40 6.39 -10.45
N LEU A 8 -6.12 7.67 -10.17
CA LEU A 8 -5.27 8.08 -9.05
C LEU A 8 -5.89 7.73 -7.70
N ALA A 9 -7.20 7.92 -7.53
CA ALA A 9 -7.88 7.55 -6.31
C ALA A 9 -7.81 6.04 -6.05
N GLU A 10 -7.96 5.21 -7.09
CA GLU A 10 -7.82 3.76 -6.96
C GLU A 10 -6.37 3.29 -6.74
N GLU A 11 -5.40 3.95 -7.38
CA GLU A 11 -3.98 3.67 -7.13
C GLU A 11 -3.64 3.92 -5.65
N GLN A 12 -4.06 5.06 -5.10
CA GLN A 12 -3.84 5.39 -3.69
C GLN A 12 -4.55 4.38 -2.77
N ARG A 13 -5.79 3.98 -3.10
CA ARG A 13 -6.54 3.00 -2.33
C ARG A 13 -5.82 1.65 -2.26
N LEU A 14 -5.30 1.18 -3.40
CA LEU A 14 -4.56 -0.07 -3.48
C LEU A 14 -3.21 0.02 -2.76
N PHE A 15 -2.51 1.16 -2.89
CA PHE A 15 -1.27 1.42 -2.18
C PHE A 15 -1.46 1.39 -0.68
N ASP A 16 -2.49 2.07 -0.15
CA ASP A 16 -2.76 2.12 1.29
C ASP A 16 -3.02 0.73 1.89
N GLN A 17 -3.81 -0.09 1.18
CA GLN A 17 -4.12 -1.46 1.62
C GLN A 17 -2.88 -2.36 1.58
N LEU A 18 -2.09 -2.27 0.50
CA LEU A 18 -0.86 -3.03 0.35
C LEU A 18 0.19 -2.63 1.40
N TRP A 19 0.38 -1.32 1.59
CA TRP A 19 1.31 -0.77 2.57
C TRP A 19 0.91 -1.21 3.99
N TYR A 20 -0.38 -1.12 4.35
CA TYR A 20 -0.86 -1.52 5.66
C TYR A 20 -0.66 -3.02 5.91
N ALA A 21 -1.04 -3.87 4.95
CA ALA A 21 -0.86 -5.31 5.07
C ALA A 21 0.61 -5.69 5.33
N ARG A 22 1.56 -5.02 4.68
CA ARG A 22 3.00 -5.23 4.91
C ARG A 22 3.48 -4.62 6.21
N HIS A 23 3.06 -3.40 6.53
CA HIS A 23 3.44 -2.71 7.76
C HIS A 23 3.08 -3.53 9.00
N MET A 24 1.90 -4.16 9.01
CA MET A 24 1.43 -4.95 10.16
C MET A 24 2.12 -6.31 10.31
N THR A 25 2.76 -6.84 9.26
CA THR A 25 3.49 -8.11 9.29
C THR A 25 5.00 -7.93 9.38
N MET A 26 5.50 -6.70 9.21
CA MET A 26 6.92 -6.40 9.17
C MET A 26 7.50 -6.38 10.59
N GLU A 27 8.67 -7.00 10.76
CA GLU A 27 9.47 -6.77 11.96
C GLU A 27 10.12 -5.40 11.88
N MET A 28 9.89 -4.56 12.89
CA MET A 28 10.48 -3.23 12.96
C MET A 28 12.01 -3.33 13.05
N PRO A 29 12.76 -2.68 12.15
CA PRO A 29 14.22 -2.63 12.25
C PRO A 29 14.68 -2.01 13.58
N GLU A 30 15.80 -2.48 14.13
CA GLU A 30 16.33 -2.02 15.42
C GLU A 30 16.65 -0.51 15.49
N HIS A 31 16.84 0.16 14.35
CA HIS A 31 17.31 1.54 14.27
C HIS A 31 16.46 2.42 13.35
N VAL A 32 15.13 2.33 13.46
CA VAL A 32 14.23 3.28 12.77
C VAL A 32 14.14 4.59 13.58
N PRO A 33 14.36 5.76 12.95
CA PRO A 33 14.15 7.05 13.63
C PRO A 33 12.73 7.22 14.18
N ASP A 34 12.61 7.80 15.37
CA ASP A 34 11.31 7.99 16.06
C ASP A 34 10.27 8.75 15.23
N ASP A 35 10.71 9.70 14.40
CA ASP A 35 9.83 10.46 13.53
C ASP A 35 9.24 9.60 12.41
N ILE A 36 10.01 8.66 11.88
CA ILE A 36 9.53 7.68 10.90
C ILE A 36 8.54 6.72 11.53
N VAL A 37 8.81 6.23 12.76
CA VAL A 37 7.86 5.38 13.50
C VAL A 37 6.53 6.12 13.71
N LYS A 38 6.59 7.38 14.15
CA LYS A 38 5.38 8.21 14.34
C LYS A 38 4.60 8.43 13.06
N GLN A 39 5.29 8.63 11.93
CA GLN A 39 4.65 8.77 10.63
C GLN A 39 3.96 7.48 10.18
N ALA A 40 4.64 6.34 10.34
CA ALA A 40 4.08 5.03 10.02
C ALA A 40 2.83 4.74 10.85
N GLU A 41 2.90 4.92 12.18
CA GLU A 41 1.73 4.75 13.04
C GLU A 41 0.58 5.71 12.69
N ALA A 42 0.89 6.96 12.34
CA ALA A 42 -0.12 7.93 11.93
C ALA A 42 -0.80 7.50 10.63
N LYS A 43 -0.04 6.97 9.67
CA LYS A 43 -0.58 6.42 8.43
C LYS A 43 -1.41 5.16 8.67
N ALA A 44 -0.97 4.24 9.54
CA ALA A 44 -1.74 3.06 9.92
C ALA A 44 -3.13 3.44 10.49
N ARG A 45 -3.15 4.38 11.45
CA ARG A 45 -4.39 4.93 12.02
C ARG A 45 -5.27 5.66 11.00
N GLN A 46 -4.70 6.19 9.92
CA GLN A 46 -5.47 6.77 8.83
C GLN A 46 -6.15 5.66 8.01
N VAL A 47 -5.40 4.61 7.63
CA VAL A 47 -5.93 3.47 6.88
C VAL A 47 -7.05 2.77 7.66
N GLU A 48 -6.87 2.53 8.96
CA GLU A 48 -7.90 1.93 9.83
C GLU A 48 -9.21 2.75 9.91
N LYS A 49 -9.16 4.06 9.67
CA LYS A 49 -10.36 4.92 9.62
C LYS A 49 -11.05 4.89 8.26
N GLU A 50 -10.29 4.66 7.20
CA GLU A 50 -10.77 4.70 5.81
C GLU A 50 -11.33 3.35 5.35
N TYR A 51 -10.82 2.24 5.90
CA TYR A 51 -11.22 0.88 5.52
C TYR A 51 -11.72 0.10 6.73
N SER A 52 -12.66 -0.84 6.53
CA SER A 52 -13.15 -1.66 7.63
C SER A 52 -12.08 -2.63 8.13
N GLN A 53 -12.09 -2.90 9.44
CA GLN A 53 -11.16 -3.85 10.06
C GLN A 53 -11.25 -5.25 9.39
N GLU A 54 -12.46 -5.74 9.15
CA GLU A 54 -12.69 -7.03 8.47
C GLU A 54 -12.01 -7.10 7.10
N HIS A 55 -12.03 -5.99 6.34
CA HIS A 55 -11.38 -5.91 5.04
C HIS A 55 -9.85 -5.95 5.18
N LEU A 56 -9.30 -5.22 6.15
CA LEU A 56 -7.86 -5.16 6.39
C LEU A 56 -7.31 -6.50 6.91
N ASP A 57 -8.01 -7.15 7.84
CA ASP A 57 -7.62 -8.45 8.39
C ASP A 57 -7.64 -9.53 7.29
N GLY A 58 -8.63 -9.50 6.40
CA GLY A 58 -8.73 -10.43 5.28
C GLY A 58 -7.54 -10.35 4.31
N ILE A 59 -6.97 -9.16 4.11
CA ILE A 59 -5.80 -8.97 3.24
C ILE A 59 -4.51 -9.33 3.98
N GLN A 60 -4.35 -8.91 5.24
CA GLN A 60 -3.10 -9.07 5.99
C GLN A 60 -2.68 -10.54 6.11
N HIS A 61 -3.65 -11.45 6.21
CA HIS A 61 -3.40 -12.87 6.47
C HIS A 61 -3.45 -13.76 5.23
N ASP A 62 -3.60 -13.18 4.03
CA ASP A 62 -3.66 -13.92 2.78
C ASP A 62 -2.63 -13.39 1.75
N GLU A 63 -1.54 -14.14 1.56
CA GLU A 63 -0.48 -13.78 0.61
C GLU A 63 -0.96 -13.72 -0.84
N TYR A 64 -1.99 -14.50 -1.20
CA TYR A 64 -2.58 -14.46 -2.53
C TYR A 64 -3.30 -13.11 -2.76
N GLU A 65 -4.12 -12.67 -1.80
CA GLU A 65 -4.81 -11.38 -1.89
C GLU A 65 -3.81 -10.21 -1.94
N VAL A 66 -2.74 -10.27 -1.16
CA VAL A 66 -1.66 -9.27 -1.24
C VAL A 66 -1.00 -9.26 -2.63
N GLY A 67 -0.76 -10.42 -3.23
CA GLY A 67 -0.25 -10.53 -4.59
C GLY A 67 -1.21 -9.94 -5.64
N VAL A 68 -2.51 -10.16 -5.49
CA VAL A 68 -3.55 -9.58 -6.35
C VAL A 68 -3.60 -8.06 -6.23
N LEU A 69 -3.50 -7.52 -5.02
CA LEU A 69 -3.43 -6.07 -4.78
C LEU A 69 -2.20 -5.46 -5.46
N HIS A 70 -1.04 -6.07 -5.28
CA HIS A 70 0.20 -5.64 -5.93
C HIS A 70 0.07 -5.61 -7.45
N GLY A 71 -0.47 -6.68 -8.06
CA GLY A 71 -0.68 -6.74 -9.50
C GLY A 71 -1.64 -5.66 -10.03
N LYS A 72 -2.74 -5.40 -9.30
CA LYS A 72 -3.67 -4.31 -9.64
C LYS A 72 -2.98 -2.94 -9.53
N LEU A 73 -2.19 -2.72 -8.48
CA LEU A 73 -1.46 -1.48 -8.26
C LEU A 73 -0.45 -1.20 -9.37
N MET A 74 0.37 -2.19 -9.72
CA MET A 74 1.36 -2.10 -10.81
C MET A 74 0.68 -1.82 -12.15
N ALA A 75 -0.45 -2.48 -12.45
CA ALA A 75 -1.20 -2.20 -13.67
C ALA A 75 -1.69 -0.74 -13.74
N LEU A 76 -2.14 -0.15 -12.63
CA LEU A 76 -2.53 1.26 -12.60
C LEU A 76 -1.33 2.18 -12.75
N ARG A 77 -0.22 1.90 -12.08
CA ARG A 77 1.01 2.70 -12.18
C ARG A 77 1.60 2.67 -13.58
N TRP A 78 1.58 1.52 -14.25
CA TRP A 78 1.96 1.40 -15.65
C TRP A 78 1.11 2.27 -16.58
N ILE A 79 -0.23 2.27 -16.38
CA ILE A 79 -1.14 3.15 -17.13
C ILE A 79 -0.88 4.64 -16.82
N LEU A 80 -0.43 4.96 -15.59
CA LEU A 80 -0.07 6.31 -15.18
C LEU A 80 1.33 6.75 -15.66
N GLY A 81 2.12 5.84 -16.26
CA GLY A 81 3.40 6.12 -16.90
C GLY A 81 4.64 5.66 -16.13
N MET A 82 4.49 4.84 -15.09
CA MET A 82 5.62 4.13 -14.44
C MET A 82 6.07 2.96 -15.31
N ASP A 83 7.38 2.70 -15.39
CA ASP A 83 7.88 1.54 -16.13
C ASP A 83 7.63 0.23 -15.35
N TRP A 84 7.56 -0.89 -16.07
CA TRP A 84 7.22 -2.20 -15.49
C TRP A 84 8.25 -2.70 -14.46
N ASP A 85 9.51 -2.33 -14.66
CA ASP A 85 10.63 -2.72 -13.80
C ASP A 85 10.95 -1.65 -12.73
N GLU A 86 10.26 -0.50 -12.76
CA GLU A 86 10.32 0.50 -11.69
C GLU A 86 9.35 0.09 -10.58
N ASP A 87 9.85 -0.60 -9.57
CA ASP A 87 9.01 -1.05 -8.45
C ASP A 87 8.73 0.06 -7.42
N GLY A 88 9.43 1.20 -7.50
CA GLY A 88 9.29 2.35 -6.59
C GLY A 88 9.56 1.99 -5.12
N ILE A 89 10.14 0.81 -4.87
CA ILE A 89 10.42 0.25 -3.55
C ILE A 89 11.94 0.10 -3.35
N LEU A 90 12.74 0.12 -4.42
CA LEU A 90 14.19 -0.14 -4.35
C LEU A 90 15.13 1.02 -4.76
N ASP A 91 14.63 2.24 -5.01
CA ASP A 91 15.46 3.42 -5.28
C ASP A 91 15.61 4.37 -4.06
N SER A 92 15.81 3.79 -2.86
CA SER A 92 16.18 4.53 -1.64
C SER A 92 17.39 3.91 -0.95
#